data_AF-A0A416SM13-F1
#
_entry.id   AF-A0A416SM13-F1
#
_cell.length_a   1.000
_cell.length_b   1.000
_cell.length_c   1.000
_cell.angle_alpha   90.00
_cell.angle_beta   90.00
_cell.angle_gamma   90.00
#
_symmetry.space_group_name_H-M   'P 1'
#
loop_
_entity.id
_entity.type
_entity.pdbx_description
1 polymer ?
#
loop_
_entity_poly.entity_id
_entity_poly.type
_entity_poly.pdbx_seq_one_letter_code
_entity_poly.pdbx_strand_id
1 'polypeptide(L)' 'MRKLYNILKMVSWCFVGVFIGSSIYQYYDYKTHPDLYAWQSAPWYLSIEIRGVFTAIIIAVLLIIMHIIKKKLK' A
#
# COMPACT_ATOMS: atom_id res chain seq x y z
N MET A 1 6.81 23.08 -11.91
CA MET A 1 6.40 22.54 -10.59
C MET A 1 5.00 21.87 -10.57
N ARG A 2 3.97 22.43 -11.23
CA ARG A 2 2.59 21.82 -11.25
C ARG A 2 2.51 20.43 -11.91
N LYS A 3 3.28 20.19 -12.99
CA LYS A 3 3.40 18.87 -13.63
C LYS A 3 3.98 17.81 -12.68
N LEU A 4 5.05 18.15 -11.96
CA LEU A 4 5.69 17.26 -10.98
C LEU A 4 4.72 16.89 -9.84
N TYR A 5 3.95 17.87 -9.34
CA TYR A 5 2.92 17.61 -8.34
C TYR A 5 1.83 16.66 -8.84
N ASN A 6 1.39 16.81 -10.10
CA ASN A 6 0.40 15.90 -10.70
C ASN A 6 0.96 14.48 -10.88
N ILE A 7 2.21 14.33 -11.34
CA ILE A 7 2.88 13.03 -11.44
C ILE A 7 2.95 12.38 -10.05
N LEU A 8 3.40 13.13 -9.05
CA LEU A 8 3.53 12.62 -7.69
C LEU A 8 2.17 12.19 -7.11
N LYS A 9 1.11 12.96 -7.37
CA LYS A 9 -0.26 12.61 -6.99
C LYS A 9 -0.75 11.33 -7.68
N MET A 10 -0.43 11.15 -8.95
CA MET A 10 -0.81 9.97 -9.73
C MET A 10 -0.09 8.71 -9.23
N VAL A 11 1.21 8.83 -8.96
CA VAL A 11 2.03 7.78 -8.35
C VAL A 11 1.49 7.38 -6.98
N SER A 12 1.14 8.34 -6.11
CA SER A 12 0.49 8.05 -4.83
C SER A 12 -0.79 7.24 -4.98
N TRP A 13 -1.64 7.57 -5.97
CA TRP A 13 -2.85 6.78 -6.25
C TRP A 13 -2.55 5.38 -6.78
N CYS A 14 -1.53 5.22 -7.62
CA CYS A 14 -1.08 3.90 -8.08
C CYS A 14 -0.63 3.03 -6.90
N PHE A 15 0.15 3.57 -5.95
CA PHE A 15 0.57 2.83 -4.76
C PHE A 15 -0.61 2.38 -3.91
N VAL A 16 -1.62 3.24 -3.72
CA VAL A 16 -2.85 2.87 -3.01
C VAL A 16 -3.60 1.76 -3.75
N GLY A 17 -3.69 1.85 -5.08
CA GLY A 17 -4.36 0.83 -5.90
C GLY A 17 -3.67 -0.54 -5.85
N VAL A 18 -2.33 -0.57 -5.95
CA VAL A 18 -1.54 -1.80 -5.82
C VAL A 18 -1.73 -2.42 -4.43
N PHE A 19 -1.78 -1.59 -3.39
CA PHE A 19 -2.00 -2.08 -2.02
C PHE A 19 -3.36 -2.76 -1.86
N ILE A 20 -4.44 -2.10 -2.31
CA ILE A 20 -5.80 -2.63 -2.25
C ILE A 20 -5.88 -3.93 -3.06
N GLY A 21 -5.33 -3.95 -4.28
CA GLY A 21 -5.34 -5.13 -5.14
C GLY A 21 -4.58 -6.32 -4.53
N SER A 22 -3.40 -6.08 -3.98
CA SER A 22 -2.62 -7.12 -3.30
C SER A 22 -3.32 -7.67 -2.05
N SER A 23 -4.00 -6.80 -1.29
CA SER A 23 -4.75 -7.20 -0.09
C SER A 23 -5.95 -8.08 -0.45
N ILE A 24 -6.69 -7.72 -1.51
CA ILE A 24 -7.84 -8.50 -2.00
C ILE A 24 -7.38 -9.84 -2.56
N TYR A 25 -6.30 -9.85 -3.35
CA TYR A 25 -5.75 -11.08 -3.91
C TYR A 25 -5.33 -12.06 -2.81
N GLN A 26 -4.61 -11.58 -1.80
CA GLN A 26 -4.11 -12.40 -0.71
C GLN A 26 -5.25 -12.93 0.18
N TYR A 27 -6.33 -12.16 0.34
CA TYR A 27 -7.55 -12.65 0.99
C TYR A 27 -8.23 -13.77 0.19
N TYR A 28 -8.32 -13.61 -1.14
CA TYR A 28 -8.92 -14.62 -2.01
C TYR A 28 -8.09 -15.92 -2.02
N ASP A 29 -6.77 -15.80 -2.14
CA ASP A 29 -5.82 -16.92 -2.14
C ASP A 29 -5.92 -17.77 -0.85
N TYR A 30 -6.00 -17.10 0.31
CA TYR A 30 -6.25 -17.78 1.59
C TYR A 30 -7.57 -18.56 1.60
N LYS A 31 -8.63 -17.97 1.04
CA LYS A 31 -9.96 -18.58 0.96
C LYS A 31 -9.98 -19.81 0.05
N THR A 32 -9.15 -19.84 -0.99
CA THR A 32 -9.05 -20.96 -1.94
C THR A 32 -8.13 -22.07 -1.48
N HIS A 33 -7.08 -21.75 -0.69
CA HIS A 33 -6.09 -22.73 -0.24
C HIS A 33 -5.82 -22.63 1.27
N PRO A 34 -6.84 -22.86 2.13
CA PRO A 34 -6.68 -22.75 3.57
C PRO A 34 -5.66 -23.77 4.14
N ASP A 35 -5.52 -24.93 3.50
CA ASP A 35 -4.62 -26.00 3.95
C ASP A 35 -3.13 -25.64 3.90
N LEU A 36 -2.73 -24.76 2.98
CA LEU A 36 -1.34 -24.27 2.87
C LEU A 36 -0.97 -23.37 4.05
N TYR A 37 -1.94 -22.59 4.54
CA TYR A 37 -1.75 -21.68 5.66
C TYR A 37 -1.99 -22.37 7.01
N ALA A 38 -2.73 -23.48 7.05
CA ALA A 38 -2.91 -24.29 8.26
C ALA A 38 -1.62 -25.00 8.71
N TRP A 39 -0.67 -25.23 7.80
CA TRP A 39 0.65 -25.77 8.11
C TRP A 39 1.62 -24.74 8.71
N GLN A 40 1.35 -23.45 8.53
CA GLN A 40 2.18 -22.39 9.11
C GLN A 40 1.70 -22.04 10.52
N SER A 41 2.61 -22.09 11.49
CA SER A 41 2.33 -21.62 12.86
C SER A 41 2.05 -20.12 12.93
N ALA A 42 2.44 -19.36 11.90
CA ALA A 42 2.20 -17.94 11.81
C ALA A 42 0.81 -17.64 11.21
N PRO A 43 0.00 -16.76 11.82
CA PRO A 43 -1.27 -16.36 11.25
C PRO A 43 -1.13 -15.80 9.83
N TRP A 44 -1.94 -16.29 8.90
CA TRP A 44 -1.95 -15.89 7.48
C TRP A 44 -2.09 -14.37 7.27
N TYR A 45 -2.79 -13.68 8.17
CA TYR A 45 -3.01 -12.25 8.11
C TYR A 45 -1.77 -11.42 8.52
N LEU A 46 -0.76 -11.99 9.20
CA LEU A 46 0.46 -11.26 9.56
C LEU A 46 1.20 -10.74 8.34
N SER A 47 1.23 -11.53 7.26
CA SER A 47 1.86 -11.09 6.00
C SER A 47 1.13 -9.90 5.38
N ILE A 48 -0.20 -9.84 5.53
CA ILE A 48 -1.04 -8.72 5.09
C ILE A 48 -0.81 -7.52 6.00
N GLU A 49 -0.74 -7.71 7.32
CA GLU A 49 -0.47 -6.64 8.29
C GLU A 49 0.90 -6.01 8.07
N ILE A 50 1.96 -6.81 7.90
CA ILE A 50 3.32 -6.28 7.68
C ILE A 50 3.39 -5.51 6.35
N ARG A 51 2.82 -6.07 5.26
CA ARG A 51 2.73 -5.35 3.99
C ARG A 51 1.86 -4.10 4.10
N GLY A 52 0.80 -4.15 4.91
CA GLY A 52 -0.08 -3.05 5.24
C GLY A 52 0.64 -1.91 5.93
N VAL A 53 1.34 -2.20 7.02
CA VAL A 53 2.14 -1.22 7.76
C VAL A 53 3.23 -0.64 6.86
N PHE A 54 3.94 -1.46 6.10
CA PHE A 54 4.98 -0.99 5.19
C PHE A 54 4.43 -0.05 4.10
N THR A 55 3.29 -0.41 3.50
CA THR A 55 2.64 0.42 2.48
C THR A 55 2.05 1.71 3.06
N ALA A 56 1.50 1.64 4.27
CA ALA A 56 0.99 2.81 4.99
C ALA A 56 2.11 3.82 5.30
N ILE A 57 3.29 3.35 5.72
CA ILE A 57 4.47 4.19 5.94
C ILE A 57 4.89 4.87 4.64
N ILE A 58 4.96 4.14 3.52
CA ILE A 58 5.31 4.70 2.20
C ILE A 58 4.31 5.78 1.78
N ILE A 59 3.00 5.51 1.92
CA ILE A 59 1.95 6.48 1.59
C ILE A 59 2.06 7.72 2.48
N ALA A 60 2.30 7.56 3.78
CA ALA A 60 2.49 8.68 4.70
C ALA A 60 3.68 9.56 4.29
N VAL A 61 4.82 8.96 3.95
CA VAL A 61 6.00 9.68 3.46
C VAL A 61 5.69 10.42 2.15
N LEU A 62 5.02 9.79 1.19
CA LEU A 62 4.61 10.42 -0.07
C LEU A 62 3.66 11.61 0.15
N LEU A 63 2.72 11.49 1.09
CA LEU A 63 1.80 12.57 1.45
C LEU A 63 2.53 13.75 2.09
N ILE A 64 3.51 13.51 2.97
CA ILE A 64 4.34 14.57 3.57
C ILE A 64 5.12 15.32 2.49
N ILE A 65 5.76 14.59 1.56
CA ILE A 65 6.51 15.18 0.44
C ILE A 65 5.57 16.02 -0.44
N MET A 66 4.38 15.50 -0.79
CA MET A 66 3.37 16.24 -1.52
C MET A 66 2.93 17.51 -0.78
N HIS A 67 2.79 17.46 0.55
CA HIS A 67 2.40 18.60 1.37
C HIS A 67 3.47 19.70 1.37
N ILE A 68 4.75 19.33 1.50
CA ILE A 68 5.88 20.26 1.45
C ILE A 68 5.96 20.93 0.07
N ILE A 69 5.83 20.16 -1.01
CA ILE A 69 5.83 20.70 -2.38
C ILE A 69 4.65 21.65 -2.58
N LYS A 70 3.46 21.30 -2.08
CA LYS A 70 2.28 22.17 -2.17
C LYS A 70 2.46 23.49 -1.41
N LYS A 71 3.12 23.47 -0.25
CA LYS A 71 3.49 24.69 0.50
C LYS A 71 4.51 25.54 -0.24
N LYS A 72 5.51 24.94 -0.90
CA LYS A 72 6.52 25.63 -1.72
C LYS A 72 5.95 26.20 -3.04
N LEU A 73 4.82 25.66 -3.50
CA LEU A 73 4.15 26.10 -4.73
C LEU A 73 3.18 27.27 -4.52
N LYS A 74 2.80 27.54 -3.27
CA LYS A 74 1.93 28.64 -2.85
C LYS A 74 2.79 29.85 -2.53
#